data_AF-A0A7J3R2D6-F1
#
_entry.id   AF-A0A7J3R2D6-F1
#
_cell.length_a   1.000
_cell.length_b   1.000
_cell.length_c   1.000
_cell.angle_alpha   90.00
_cell.angle_beta   90.00
_cell.angle_gamma   90.00
#
_symmetry.space_group_name_H-M   'P 1'
#
loop_
_entity.id
_entity.type
_entity.pdbx_description
1 polymer ?
#
loop_
_entity_poly.entity_id
_entity_poly.type
_entity_poly.pdbx_seq_one_letter_code
_entity_poly.pdbx_strand_id
1 'polypeptide(L)'
;MQQSRHAATWALLTLFAFAAAAGVLQLKLAEANFLPPPPELPHAVIRSDGTVEPAILPIKRAGEVYTLTANIANFTLEVQRSGIVLDGAGYVLQGNSSGKGVVLNGTRGVTVKNFKVRGFATGILLENASGSTVSDCEVNDCTLGVHLLYGARDNNVVRNRISQTNTAVLLYSACRRNLFEENVLAGNGDGVWVEFNSYEETNDYNRFVRNNMTGNTGFAMILRGCSGTLIEGNTVAYNGEGISLSGSSCNYNTIRANTFVGNGKAVSLAADSKWNTVTMNMLAANSVGVYFFNANGSEIYCNDFLYNTRQVENAYVNDSGRLFGLSVNAWSRNAMGNYWSDYARNDVNGDDIGDAAYVIDELNVDRYPLMKPCTSQALQMPSLSMPLEYVNYTVTRVNGTLYAVVDGVYPMKLLSWQPGKPLALLYPTPLGTTDITIKLDGQTISWSNYTEAHPEAWHYTALGEWPMIQTVVEPPSATFQLSIHYMHPVAYVNGSYTVLYDLNIAPYLSPASPRSTACFRVRLETAYADFKVYCTGTEQAWTPLEHTLTHENSADVFTFNLTSAYDAALPGDVVFTFTENSAVPVNPTAFILAALFAVTAAAAYGSRKLKHYSKISPSSSR
;
A
#
# COMPACT_ATOMS: atom_id res chain seq x y z
N MET A 1 -43.48 39.85 -0.97
CA MET A 1 -42.99 38.52 -1.41
C MET A 1 -41.48 38.30 -1.17
N GLN A 2 -40.84 39.04 -0.25
CA GLN A 2 -39.40 38.90 0.02
C GLN A 2 -39.09 38.39 1.44
N GLN A 3 -40.02 38.51 2.38
CA GLN A 3 -39.85 37.99 3.75
C GLN A 3 -40.19 36.49 3.91
N SER A 4 -41.05 35.90 3.06
CA SER A 4 -41.42 34.48 3.16
C SER A 4 -40.38 33.51 2.61
N ARG A 5 -39.48 33.97 1.72
CA ARG A 5 -38.41 33.14 1.16
C ARG A 5 -37.24 32.95 2.13
N HIS A 6 -36.95 33.94 2.98
CA HIS A 6 -35.89 33.79 3.98
C HIS A 6 -36.28 32.82 5.11
N ALA A 7 -37.53 32.82 5.57
CA ALA A 7 -37.99 31.89 6.60
C ALA A 7 -37.95 30.42 6.17
N ALA A 8 -38.32 30.11 4.92
CA ALA A 8 -38.27 28.75 4.39
C ALA A 8 -36.84 28.23 4.20
N THR A 9 -35.90 29.12 3.85
CA THR A 9 -34.48 28.77 3.65
C THR A 9 -33.78 28.49 4.99
N TRP A 10 -34.11 29.26 6.03
CA TRP A 10 -33.62 29.00 7.39
C TRP A 10 -34.23 27.74 8.03
N ALA A 11 -35.49 27.42 7.74
CA ALA A 11 -36.14 26.19 8.20
C ALA A 11 -35.58 24.92 7.54
N LEU A 12 -35.20 24.97 6.25
CA LEU A 12 -34.55 23.84 5.58
C LEU A 12 -33.11 23.63 6.05
N LEU A 13 -32.36 24.71 6.31
CA LEU A 13 -30.99 24.64 6.82
C LEU A 13 -30.92 24.09 8.25
N THR A 14 -31.91 24.41 9.11
CA THR A 14 -32.00 23.81 10.44
C THR A 14 -32.46 22.35 10.41
N LEU A 15 -33.34 21.95 9.48
CA LEU A 15 -33.73 20.54 9.30
C LEU A 15 -32.57 19.66 8.79
N PHE A 16 -31.76 20.17 7.85
CA PHE A 16 -30.56 19.47 7.35
C PHE A 16 -29.44 19.41 8.40
N ALA A 17 -29.27 20.44 9.24
CA ALA A 17 -28.33 20.41 10.35
C ALA A 17 -28.72 19.37 11.41
N PHE A 18 -30.02 19.18 11.68
CA PHE A 18 -30.51 18.14 12.59
C PHE A 18 -30.45 16.73 11.97
N ALA A 19 -30.70 16.57 10.67
CA ALA A 19 -30.59 15.28 9.99
C ALA A 19 -29.12 14.82 9.81
N ALA A 20 -28.19 15.75 9.54
CA ALA A 20 -26.76 15.48 9.50
C ALA A 20 -26.19 15.21 10.89
N ALA A 21 -26.64 15.92 11.93
CA ALA A 21 -26.27 15.61 13.31
C ALA A 21 -26.83 14.26 13.78
N ALA A 22 -28.05 13.89 13.37
CA ALA A 22 -28.64 12.58 13.66
C ALA A 22 -27.96 11.44 12.89
N GLY A 23 -27.57 11.67 11.62
CA GLY A 23 -26.81 10.69 10.82
C GLY A 23 -25.37 10.50 11.30
N VAL A 24 -24.71 11.57 11.76
CA VAL A 24 -23.36 11.51 12.37
C VAL A 24 -23.42 10.93 13.80
N LEU A 25 -24.51 11.15 14.56
CA LEU A 25 -24.73 10.43 15.81
C LEU A 25 -25.03 8.95 15.54
N GLN A 26 -25.82 8.58 14.54
CA GLN A 26 -26.12 7.18 14.24
C GLN A 26 -24.92 6.40 13.68
N LEU A 27 -24.05 7.02 12.88
CA LEU A 27 -22.81 6.37 12.43
C LEU A 27 -21.80 6.19 13.59
N LYS A 28 -21.74 7.13 14.54
CA LYS A 28 -20.89 6.97 15.75
C LYS A 28 -21.50 6.09 16.84
N LEU A 29 -22.81 5.87 16.86
CA LEU A 29 -23.47 4.93 17.78
C LEU A 29 -23.30 3.47 17.34
N ALA A 30 -23.06 3.19 16.06
CA ALA A 30 -22.76 1.85 15.58
C ALA A 30 -21.34 1.35 15.98
N GLU A 31 -20.41 2.28 16.25
CA GLU A 31 -19.04 1.96 16.70
C GLU A 31 -18.82 2.13 18.22
N ALA A 32 -19.72 2.84 18.91
CA ALA A 32 -19.74 2.88 20.37
C ALA A 32 -20.51 1.66 20.90
N ASN A 33 -19.86 0.50 20.91
CA ASN A 33 -20.28 -0.63 21.74
C ASN A 33 -20.25 -0.18 23.22
N PHE A 34 -21.37 0.34 23.74
CA PHE A 34 -21.61 0.63 25.16
C PHE A 34 -21.80 -0.65 26.00
N LEU A 35 -21.24 -1.77 25.54
CA LEU A 35 -21.10 -2.94 26.40
C LEU A 35 -19.97 -2.64 27.39
N PRO A 36 -20.13 -2.96 28.68
CA PRO A 36 -19.02 -2.90 29.61
C PRO A 36 -17.85 -3.72 29.03
N PRO A 37 -16.59 -3.29 29.21
CA PRO A 37 -15.45 -4.06 28.75
C PRO A 37 -15.58 -5.49 29.27
N PRO A 38 -15.27 -6.51 28.44
CA PRO A 38 -15.41 -7.90 28.85
C PRO A 38 -14.63 -8.14 30.15
N PRO A 39 -15.19 -8.94 31.09
CA PRO A 39 -14.57 -9.15 32.39
C PRO A 39 -13.18 -9.76 32.23
N GLU A 40 -12.29 -9.47 33.18
CA GLU A 40 -10.95 -10.05 33.25
C GLU A 40 -11.04 -11.57 33.39
N LEU A 41 -10.16 -12.28 32.68
CA LEU A 41 -10.16 -13.74 32.66
C LEU A 41 -9.48 -14.31 33.91
N PRO A 42 -10.03 -15.38 34.52
CA PRO A 42 -9.33 -16.10 35.58
C PRO A 42 -8.02 -16.71 35.08
N HIS A 43 -7.06 -16.90 35.99
CA HIS A 43 -5.76 -17.49 35.69
C HIS A 43 -5.77 -19.01 35.90
N ALA A 44 -5.37 -19.73 34.85
CA ALA A 44 -4.92 -21.11 34.86
C ALA A 44 -3.38 -21.10 34.97
N VAL A 45 -2.80 -21.67 36.02
CA VAL A 45 -1.37 -21.53 36.32
C VAL A 45 -0.66 -22.88 36.30
N ILE A 46 0.41 -22.98 35.51
CA ILE A 46 1.45 -24.00 35.70
C ILE A 46 2.48 -23.43 36.66
N ARG A 47 2.36 -23.81 37.93
CA ARG A 47 3.20 -23.30 39.02
C ARG A 47 4.65 -23.73 38.88
N SER A 48 5.54 -23.05 39.57
CA SER A 48 6.98 -23.35 39.59
C SER A 48 7.31 -24.78 40.05
N ASP A 49 6.52 -25.37 40.94
CA ASP A 49 6.63 -26.78 41.36
C ASP A 49 6.08 -27.79 40.32
N GLY A 50 5.48 -27.27 39.24
CA GLY A 50 4.92 -28.01 38.12
C GLY A 50 3.49 -28.50 38.32
N THR A 51 2.82 -28.11 39.39
CA THR A 51 1.38 -28.35 39.56
C THR A 51 0.57 -27.47 38.59
N VAL A 52 -0.57 -27.99 38.15
CA VAL A 52 -1.53 -27.28 37.27
C VAL A 52 -2.70 -26.84 38.13
N GLU A 53 -3.05 -25.56 38.06
CA GLU A 53 -4.16 -25.00 38.81
C GLU A 53 -5.14 -24.23 37.91
N PRO A 54 -6.46 -24.46 38.03
CA PRO A 54 -7.06 -25.52 38.83
C PRO A 54 -6.76 -26.91 38.24
N ALA A 55 -6.66 -27.93 39.10
CA ALA A 55 -6.29 -29.30 38.68
C ALA A 55 -7.30 -29.98 37.72
N ILE A 56 -8.48 -29.37 37.54
CA ILE A 56 -9.51 -29.83 36.61
C ILE A 56 -9.24 -29.47 35.16
N LEU A 57 -8.25 -28.61 34.87
CA LEU A 57 -7.93 -28.23 33.51
C LEU A 57 -7.52 -29.45 32.68
N PRO A 58 -7.91 -29.51 31.39
CA PRO A 58 -7.59 -30.62 30.50
C PRO A 58 -6.12 -30.56 30.05
N ILE A 59 -5.18 -30.58 30.99
CA ILE A 59 -3.72 -30.57 30.77
C ILE A 59 -3.15 -31.84 31.39
N LYS A 60 -2.60 -32.71 30.55
CA LYS A 60 -1.86 -33.90 30.98
C LYS A 60 -0.39 -33.58 31.14
N ARG A 61 0.17 -33.86 32.32
CA ARG A 61 1.61 -33.75 32.59
C ARG A 61 2.31 -35.10 32.40
N ALA A 62 3.42 -35.12 31.67
CA ALA A 62 4.35 -36.23 31.54
C ALA A 62 5.79 -35.69 31.65
N GLY A 63 6.38 -35.77 32.85
CA GLY A 63 7.68 -35.15 33.15
C GLY A 63 7.63 -33.63 33.01
N GLU A 64 8.42 -33.08 32.08
CA GLU A 64 8.48 -31.66 31.74
C GLU A 64 7.55 -31.28 30.56
N VAL A 65 6.74 -32.21 30.08
CA VAL A 65 5.77 -31.97 28.98
C VAL A 65 4.36 -31.84 29.54
N TYR A 66 3.68 -30.77 29.19
CA TYR A 66 2.31 -30.44 29.53
C TYR A 66 1.50 -30.37 28.25
N THR A 67 0.57 -31.30 28.05
CA THR A 67 -0.17 -31.43 26.80
C THR A 67 -1.65 -31.20 27.03
N LEU A 68 -2.28 -30.33 26.23
CA LEU A 68 -3.74 -30.20 26.23
C LEU A 68 -4.40 -31.50 25.75
N THR A 69 -5.48 -31.88 26.43
CA THR A 69 -6.32 -33.03 26.05
C THR A 69 -7.72 -32.61 25.58
N ALA A 70 -8.05 -31.33 25.68
CA ALA A 70 -9.28 -30.73 25.18
C ALA A 70 -9.10 -29.20 25.05
N ASN A 71 -10.07 -28.53 24.44
CA ASN A 71 -10.11 -27.07 24.38
C ASN A 71 -10.23 -26.46 25.79
N ILE A 72 -9.62 -25.30 25.99
CA ILE A 72 -9.77 -24.47 27.20
C ILE A 72 -10.43 -23.16 26.78
N ALA A 73 -11.42 -22.71 27.55
CA ALA A 73 -12.13 -21.46 27.29
C ALA A 73 -12.16 -20.58 28.54
N ASN A 74 -12.03 -19.26 28.32
CA ASN A 74 -12.13 -18.21 29.33
C ASN A 74 -11.10 -18.33 30.47
N PHE A 75 -9.86 -18.68 30.13
CA PHE A 75 -8.73 -18.63 31.06
C PHE A 75 -7.51 -18.00 30.40
N THR A 76 -6.76 -17.24 31.20
CA THR A 76 -5.34 -16.94 30.92
C THR A 76 -4.50 -18.13 31.36
N LEU A 77 -3.67 -18.70 30.49
CA LEU A 77 -2.75 -19.78 30.82
C LEU A 77 -1.36 -19.22 31.14
N GLU A 78 -1.05 -19.10 32.42
CA GLU A 78 0.22 -18.58 32.94
C GLU A 78 1.20 -19.70 33.25
N VAL A 79 2.44 -19.57 32.75
CA VAL A 79 3.52 -20.50 33.01
C VAL A 79 4.57 -19.84 33.89
N GLN A 80 4.77 -20.42 35.07
CA GLN A 80 5.80 -19.98 36.04
C GLN A 80 6.98 -20.96 36.12
N ARG A 81 6.83 -22.18 35.59
CA ARG A 81 7.89 -23.19 35.54
C ARG A 81 8.74 -23.01 34.29
N SER A 82 10.05 -22.91 34.48
CA SER A 82 11.04 -22.84 33.40
C SER A 82 11.38 -24.25 32.86
N GLY A 83 11.89 -24.34 31.63
CA GLY A 83 12.42 -25.59 31.06
C GLY A 83 11.37 -26.62 30.66
N ILE A 84 10.10 -26.21 30.50
CA ILE A 84 9.00 -27.10 30.15
C ILE A 84 8.60 -26.98 28.68
N VAL A 85 7.89 -27.99 28.19
CA VAL A 85 7.15 -27.94 26.92
C VAL A 85 5.66 -27.88 27.25
N LEU A 86 5.02 -26.81 26.83
CA LEU A 86 3.58 -26.64 26.81
C LEU A 86 3.08 -26.89 25.38
N ASP A 87 2.40 -28.02 25.17
CA ASP A 87 1.93 -28.50 23.88
C ASP A 87 0.40 -28.39 23.80
N GLY A 88 -0.10 -27.55 22.90
CA GLY A 88 -1.51 -27.37 22.66
C GLY A 88 -2.16 -28.54 21.93
N ALA A 89 -1.39 -29.45 21.33
CA ALA A 89 -1.86 -30.60 20.56
C ALA A 89 -2.95 -30.28 19.52
N GLY A 90 -2.96 -29.04 18.99
CA GLY A 90 -3.95 -28.53 18.04
C GLY A 90 -5.27 -28.07 18.66
N TYR A 91 -5.41 -28.16 20.00
CA TYR A 91 -6.57 -27.68 20.73
C TYR A 91 -6.60 -26.15 20.84
N VAL A 92 -7.82 -25.66 21.09
CA VAL A 92 -8.14 -24.25 21.13
C VAL A 92 -8.00 -23.73 22.56
N LEU A 93 -7.30 -22.61 22.70
CA LEU A 93 -7.40 -21.71 23.83
C LEU A 93 -8.26 -20.51 23.40
N GLN A 94 -9.45 -20.40 23.98
CA GLN A 94 -10.46 -19.42 23.62
C GLN A 94 -10.63 -18.37 24.72
N GLY A 95 -10.52 -17.10 24.38
CA GLY A 95 -10.83 -15.98 25.27
C GLY A 95 -12.20 -15.34 24.98
N ASN A 96 -12.48 -14.24 25.69
CA ASN A 96 -13.71 -13.45 25.62
C ASN A 96 -13.47 -12.02 25.07
N SER A 97 -12.41 -11.85 24.27
CA SER A 97 -11.89 -10.57 23.77
C SER A 97 -11.25 -9.68 24.84
N SER A 98 -10.94 -10.21 26.03
CA SER A 98 -10.11 -9.56 27.06
C SER A 98 -8.89 -10.41 27.41
N GLY A 99 -8.05 -9.92 28.34
CA GLY A 99 -7.00 -10.73 28.96
C GLY A 99 -5.91 -11.23 28.02
N LYS A 100 -5.18 -12.24 28.49
CA LYS A 100 -4.02 -12.81 27.82
C LYS A 100 -4.27 -14.30 27.58
N GLY A 101 -3.83 -14.86 26.46
CA GLY A 101 -3.95 -16.29 26.17
C GLY A 101 -2.89 -17.09 26.93
N VAL A 102 -1.70 -17.23 26.37
CA VAL A 102 -0.56 -17.86 27.06
C VAL A 102 0.39 -16.79 27.59
N VAL A 103 0.82 -16.90 28.85
CA VAL A 103 1.73 -15.95 29.48
C VAL A 103 2.98 -16.66 29.99
N LEU A 104 4.15 -16.25 29.49
CA LEU A 104 5.45 -16.61 30.02
C LEU A 104 5.97 -15.44 30.86
N ASN A 105 5.88 -15.55 32.18
CA ASN A 105 6.25 -14.48 33.11
C ASN A 105 7.60 -14.77 33.77
N GLY A 106 8.66 -14.11 33.30
CA GLY A 106 10.02 -14.24 33.85
C GLY A 106 10.63 -15.64 33.70
N THR A 107 10.07 -16.49 32.85
CA THR A 107 10.51 -17.88 32.68
C THR A 107 11.67 -18.01 31.69
N ARG A 108 12.36 -19.16 31.77
CA ARG A 108 13.50 -19.49 30.90
C ARG A 108 13.29 -20.82 30.20
N GLY A 109 13.65 -20.92 28.93
CA GLY A 109 13.66 -22.20 28.22
C GLY A 109 12.31 -22.88 28.08
N VAL A 110 11.20 -22.13 28.06
CA VAL A 110 9.86 -22.70 27.88
C VAL A 110 9.56 -22.85 26.38
N THR A 111 9.01 -23.97 25.97
CA THR A 111 8.49 -24.16 24.60
C THR A 111 6.97 -24.15 24.64
N VAL A 112 6.33 -23.23 23.93
CA VAL A 112 4.89 -23.19 23.67
C VAL A 112 4.66 -23.61 22.22
N LYS A 113 3.92 -24.70 21.97
CA LYS A 113 3.72 -25.17 20.60
C LYS A 113 2.34 -25.74 20.31
N ASN A 114 1.96 -25.78 19.04
CA ASN A 114 0.73 -26.43 18.55
C ASN A 114 -0.58 -25.89 19.19
N PHE A 115 -0.64 -24.61 19.54
CA PHE A 115 -1.87 -24.00 20.04
C PHE A 115 -2.70 -23.38 18.92
N LYS A 116 -4.03 -23.35 19.10
CA LYS A 116 -4.93 -22.42 18.41
C LYS A 116 -5.44 -21.38 19.42
N VAL A 117 -4.87 -20.18 19.43
CA VAL A 117 -5.18 -19.13 20.41
C VAL A 117 -6.06 -18.05 19.76
N ARG A 118 -7.21 -17.74 20.37
CA ARG A 118 -8.10 -16.70 19.81
C ARG A 118 -9.00 -16.02 20.82
N GLY A 119 -9.42 -14.80 20.47
CA GLY A 119 -10.34 -14.01 21.29
C GLY A 119 -9.69 -13.43 22.53
N PHE A 120 -8.46 -12.92 22.45
CA PHE A 120 -7.75 -12.31 23.59
C PHE A 120 -7.29 -10.89 23.26
N ALA A 121 -7.09 -10.05 24.28
CA ALA A 121 -6.38 -8.79 24.06
C ALA A 121 -4.90 -9.06 23.69
N THR A 122 -4.28 -10.08 24.26
CA THR A 122 -2.96 -10.57 23.84
C THR A 122 -2.98 -12.09 23.71
N GLY A 123 -2.67 -12.63 22.53
CA GLY A 123 -2.66 -14.07 22.30
C GLY A 123 -1.59 -14.78 23.12
N ILE A 124 -0.31 -14.46 22.87
CA ILE A 124 0.83 -15.06 23.58
C ILE A 124 1.75 -13.93 24.06
N LEU A 125 1.99 -13.85 25.37
CA LEU A 125 2.85 -12.86 26.01
C LEU A 125 4.14 -13.50 26.54
N LEU A 126 5.28 -12.91 26.16
CA LEU A 126 6.61 -13.21 26.67
C LEU A 126 7.10 -11.99 27.44
N GLU A 127 6.91 -12.00 28.76
CA GLU A 127 7.28 -10.89 29.64
C GLU A 127 8.56 -11.26 30.41
N ASN A 128 9.65 -10.54 30.11
CA ASN A 128 10.99 -10.83 30.67
C ASN A 128 11.42 -12.31 30.49
N ALA A 129 10.85 -12.99 29.49
CA ALA A 129 11.13 -14.38 29.18
C ALA A 129 12.44 -14.49 28.39
N SER A 130 13.17 -15.59 28.60
CA SER A 130 14.42 -15.82 27.86
C SER A 130 14.65 -17.24 27.41
N GLY A 131 15.35 -17.42 26.27
CA GLY A 131 15.65 -18.74 25.73
C GLY A 131 14.40 -19.57 25.40
N SER A 132 13.23 -18.95 25.29
CA SER A 132 11.93 -19.62 25.12
C SER A 132 11.57 -19.71 23.63
N THR A 133 10.74 -20.69 23.27
CA THR A 133 10.31 -20.92 21.89
C THR A 133 8.78 -20.91 21.81
N VAL A 134 8.23 -20.12 20.89
CA VAL A 134 6.82 -20.19 20.48
C VAL A 134 6.79 -20.73 19.05
N SER A 135 6.24 -21.91 18.82
CA SER A 135 6.24 -22.48 17.48
C SER A 135 4.98 -23.20 17.06
N ASP A 136 4.72 -23.19 15.75
CA ASP A 136 3.65 -24.00 15.15
C ASP A 136 2.26 -23.68 15.76
N CYS A 137 2.07 -22.43 16.23
CA CYS A 137 0.81 -21.93 16.77
C CYS A 137 0.03 -21.12 15.72
N GLU A 138 -1.30 -21.18 15.81
CA GLU A 138 -2.24 -20.33 15.10
C GLU A 138 -2.83 -19.32 16.08
N VAL A 139 -2.63 -18.03 15.84
CA VAL A 139 -3.12 -16.94 16.70
C VAL A 139 -3.98 -16.00 15.88
N ASN A 140 -5.26 -15.88 16.22
CA ASN A 140 -6.20 -15.04 15.47
C ASN A 140 -7.24 -14.36 16.37
N ASP A 141 -7.96 -13.37 15.85
CA ASP A 141 -8.99 -12.63 16.60
C ASP A 141 -8.47 -12.07 17.94
N CYS A 142 -7.27 -11.50 17.92
CA CYS A 142 -6.64 -10.90 19.09
C CYS A 142 -6.25 -9.45 18.82
N THR A 143 -6.21 -8.57 19.83
CA THR A 143 -5.63 -7.23 19.62
C THR A 143 -4.15 -7.33 19.30
N LEU A 144 -3.40 -8.05 20.13
CA LEU A 144 -1.99 -8.38 19.90
C LEU A 144 -1.84 -9.90 19.71
N GLY A 145 -1.15 -10.34 18.67
CA GLY A 145 -0.89 -11.76 18.42
C GLY A 145 0.14 -12.33 19.39
N VAL A 146 1.42 -12.07 19.12
CA VAL A 146 2.55 -12.40 20.00
C VAL A 146 3.20 -11.10 20.50
N HIS A 147 3.35 -10.96 21.81
CA HIS A 147 3.90 -9.77 22.44
C HIS A 147 5.14 -10.13 23.26
N LEU A 148 6.27 -9.50 22.96
CA LEU A 148 7.50 -9.55 23.76
C LEU A 148 7.64 -8.25 24.52
N LEU A 149 7.88 -8.35 25.83
CA LEU A 149 7.80 -7.22 26.75
C LEU A 149 8.94 -7.23 27.78
N TYR A 150 9.40 -6.03 28.16
CA TYR A 150 10.28 -5.77 29.32
C TYR A 150 11.54 -6.65 29.36
N GLY A 151 12.37 -6.53 28.33
CA GLY A 151 13.67 -7.21 28.32
C GLY A 151 13.64 -8.68 27.85
N ALA A 152 12.54 -9.12 27.22
CA ALA A 152 12.47 -10.45 26.62
C ALA A 152 13.62 -10.65 25.60
N ARG A 153 14.38 -11.74 25.76
CA ARG A 153 15.62 -11.94 25.01
C ARG A 153 15.92 -13.38 24.65
N ASP A 154 16.68 -13.57 23.58
CA ASP A 154 17.13 -14.90 23.14
C ASP A 154 15.94 -15.86 22.90
N ASN A 155 14.76 -15.33 22.56
CA ASN A 155 13.57 -16.14 22.30
C ASN A 155 13.40 -16.40 20.80
N ASN A 156 12.74 -17.50 20.48
CA ASN A 156 12.42 -17.92 19.12
C ASN A 156 10.91 -17.91 18.91
N VAL A 157 10.42 -17.16 17.93
CA VAL A 157 9.03 -17.19 17.46
C VAL A 157 9.06 -17.73 16.04
N VAL A 158 8.69 -19.00 15.86
CA VAL A 158 9.02 -19.75 14.63
C VAL A 158 7.82 -20.50 14.07
N ARG A 159 7.57 -20.41 12.75
CA ARG A 159 6.48 -21.14 12.05
C ARG A 159 5.09 -20.92 12.65
N ASN A 160 4.80 -19.72 13.15
CA ASN A 160 3.47 -19.37 13.63
C ASN A 160 2.64 -18.72 12.52
N ARG A 161 1.33 -18.91 12.56
CA ARG A 161 0.37 -18.21 11.70
C ARG A 161 -0.40 -17.20 12.55
N ILE A 162 -0.27 -15.92 12.22
CA ILE A 162 -0.90 -14.83 12.97
C ILE A 162 -1.69 -13.96 12.00
N SER A 163 -3.00 -13.86 12.22
CA SER A 163 -3.93 -13.17 11.32
C SER A 163 -5.11 -12.55 12.06
N GLN A 164 -5.80 -11.57 11.46
CA GLN A 164 -6.97 -10.93 12.06
C GLN A 164 -6.66 -10.33 13.44
N THR A 165 -5.50 -9.68 13.54
CA THR A 165 -5.09 -8.93 14.73
C THR A 165 -4.86 -7.47 14.42
N ASN A 166 -4.86 -6.59 15.43
CA ASN A 166 -4.41 -5.22 15.22
C ASN A 166 -2.91 -5.20 14.98
N THR A 167 -2.14 -5.95 15.78
CA THR A 167 -0.69 -6.12 15.59
C THR A 167 -0.32 -7.58 15.77
N ALA A 168 0.26 -8.19 14.74
CA ALA A 168 0.57 -9.62 14.75
C ALA A 168 1.71 -9.94 15.73
N VAL A 169 2.78 -9.13 15.69
CA VAL A 169 3.92 -9.23 16.61
C VAL A 169 4.27 -7.86 17.16
N LEU A 170 4.32 -7.72 18.48
CA LEU A 170 4.76 -6.51 19.17
C LEU A 170 6.02 -6.80 19.99
N LEU A 171 7.07 -5.99 19.82
CA LEU A 171 8.21 -5.92 20.73
C LEU A 171 8.19 -4.57 21.43
N TYR A 172 8.19 -4.59 22.76
CA TYR A 172 8.09 -3.37 23.55
C TYR A 172 9.10 -3.34 24.69
N SER A 173 9.94 -2.31 24.69
CA SER A 173 10.97 -2.01 25.71
C SER A 173 12.04 -3.11 25.90
N ALA A 174 13.27 -2.78 25.49
CA ALA A 174 14.50 -3.54 25.74
C ALA A 174 14.52 -5.01 25.26
N CYS A 175 13.67 -5.40 24.31
CA CYS A 175 13.62 -6.76 23.78
C CYS A 175 14.78 -7.01 22.80
N ARG A 176 15.69 -7.95 23.12
CA ARG A 176 16.97 -8.09 22.39
C ARG A 176 17.28 -9.51 21.96
N ARG A 177 17.95 -9.67 20.82
CA ARG A 177 18.44 -10.97 20.32
C ARG A 177 17.34 -12.03 20.16
N ASN A 178 16.12 -11.62 19.80
CA ASN A 178 15.04 -12.55 19.51
C ASN A 178 15.04 -12.89 18.00
N LEU A 179 14.65 -14.12 17.69
CA LEU A 179 14.52 -14.64 16.33
C LEU A 179 13.03 -14.83 15.97
N PHE A 180 12.61 -14.21 14.87
CA PHE A 180 11.32 -14.40 14.24
C PHE A 180 11.55 -15.05 12.89
N GLU A 181 11.20 -16.33 12.75
CA GLU A 181 11.55 -17.12 11.57
C GLU A 181 10.37 -17.90 10.99
N GLU A 182 10.19 -17.83 9.67
CA GLU A 182 9.18 -18.62 8.95
C GLU A 182 7.73 -18.42 9.45
N ASN A 183 7.43 -17.26 10.04
CA ASN A 183 6.07 -16.92 10.45
C ASN A 183 5.25 -16.37 9.28
N VAL A 184 3.94 -16.60 9.31
CA VAL A 184 2.96 -16.02 8.39
C VAL A 184 2.14 -14.97 9.14
N LEU A 185 2.37 -13.70 8.82
CA LEU A 185 1.73 -12.53 9.43
C LEU A 185 0.83 -11.86 8.38
N ALA A 186 -0.41 -12.34 8.26
CA ALA A 186 -1.28 -12.00 7.14
C ALA A 186 -2.64 -11.44 7.57
N GLY A 187 -3.11 -10.38 6.90
CA GLY A 187 -4.44 -9.81 7.15
C GLY A 187 -4.57 -9.19 8.55
N ASN A 188 -3.56 -8.48 9.02
CA ASN A 188 -3.57 -7.75 10.30
C ASN A 188 -3.63 -6.23 10.06
N GLY A 189 -3.79 -5.44 11.12
CA GLY A 189 -3.49 -4.02 11.09
C GLY A 189 -2.03 -3.81 10.72
N ASP A 190 -1.14 -4.24 11.60
CA ASP A 190 0.31 -4.26 11.39
C ASP A 190 0.87 -5.68 11.55
N GLY A 191 1.85 -6.04 10.71
CA GLY A 191 2.54 -7.32 10.81
C GLY A 191 3.45 -7.35 12.04
N VAL A 192 4.42 -6.45 12.09
CA VAL A 192 5.37 -6.32 13.21
C VAL A 192 5.48 -4.86 13.65
N TRP A 193 5.35 -4.62 14.94
CA TRP A 193 5.61 -3.32 15.55
C TRP A 193 6.72 -3.45 16.60
N VAL A 194 7.76 -2.63 16.49
CA VAL A 194 8.81 -2.51 17.49
C VAL A 194 8.78 -1.10 18.06
N GLU A 195 8.61 -0.98 19.37
CA GLU A 195 8.49 0.29 20.08
C GLU A 195 9.31 0.30 21.37
N PHE A 196 9.72 1.48 21.80
CA PHE A 196 10.57 1.69 22.97
C PHE A 196 10.07 2.84 23.84
N ASN A 197 10.39 2.80 25.14
CA ASN A 197 9.97 3.83 26.10
C ASN A 197 11.03 4.90 26.37
N SER A 198 12.30 4.57 26.21
CA SER A 198 13.40 5.51 26.44
C SER A 198 14.61 5.13 25.59
N TYR A 199 15.42 6.13 25.23
CA TYR A 199 16.62 5.94 24.41
C TYR A 199 17.62 4.91 24.96
N GLU A 200 17.54 4.53 26.25
CA GLU A 200 18.41 3.54 26.89
C GLU A 200 17.88 2.10 26.80
N GLU A 201 16.63 1.92 26.36
CA GLU A 201 15.90 0.64 26.33
C GLU A 201 15.56 0.15 24.91
N THR A 202 16.57 0.19 24.04
CA THR A 202 16.44 -0.19 22.63
C THR A 202 16.23 -1.69 22.40
N ASN A 203 15.44 -2.02 21.37
CA ASN A 203 15.10 -3.39 20.96
C ASN A 203 16.10 -3.94 19.94
N ASP A 204 17.35 -4.12 20.38
CA ASP A 204 18.48 -4.36 19.47
C ASP A 204 18.70 -5.82 19.07
N TYR A 205 19.39 -6.00 17.93
CA TYR A 205 19.90 -7.28 17.46
C TYR A 205 18.83 -8.36 17.28
N ASN A 206 17.59 -7.95 17.05
CA ASN A 206 16.53 -8.88 16.68
C ASN A 206 16.72 -9.34 15.23
N ARG A 207 16.18 -10.51 14.89
CA ARG A 207 16.31 -11.11 13.56
C ARG A 207 14.94 -11.50 13.03
N PHE A 208 14.56 -10.97 11.89
CA PHE A 208 13.35 -11.33 11.17
C PHE A 208 13.75 -12.02 9.87
N VAL A 209 13.60 -13.35 9.82
CA VAL A 209 14.16 -14.19 8.77
C VAL A 209 13.08 -15.02 8.09
N ARG A 210 12.97 -14.95 6.76
CA ARG A 210 12.05 -15.80 5.97
C ARG A 210 10.59 -15.77 6.43
N ASN A 211 10.12 -14.64 6.96
CA ASN A 211 8.71 -14.45 7.30
C ASN A 211 7.91 -14.02 6.07
N ASN A 212 6.61 -14.29 6.09
CA ASN A 212 5.66 -13.88 5.08
C ASN A 212 4.69 -12.84 5.67
N MET A 213 4.78 -11.59 5.24
CA MET A 213 4.02 -10.45 5.76
C MET A 213 3.14 -9.87 4.65
N THR A 214 1.88 -10.27 4.61
CA THR A 214 1.01 -10.02 3.44
C THR A 214 -0.35 -9.47 3.78
N GLY A 215 -0.81 -8.47 3.03
CA GLY A 215 -2.19 -7.97 3.16
C GLY A 215 -2.45 -7.30 4.51
N ASN A 216 -1.43 -6.71 5.15
CA ASN A 216 -1.61 -5.92 6.37
C ASN A 216 -2.03 -4.50 5.99
N THR A 217 -3.07 -3.96 6.65
CA THR A 217 -3.68 -2.69 6.24
C THR A 217 -2.78 -1.48 6.51
N GLY A 218 -1.90 -1.57 7.52
CA GLY A 218 -0.85 -0.62 7.85
C GLY A 218 0.52 -1.09 7.38
N PHE A 219 1.45 -1.25 8.33
CA PHE A 219 2.84 -1.65 8.07
C PHE A 219 2.99 -3.17 8.07
N ALA A 220 3.74 -3.73 7.12
CA ALA A 220 4.26 -5.09 7.29
C ALA A 220 5.19 -5.14 8.50
N MET A 221 6.04 -4.12 8.65
CA MET A 221 6.93 -3.98 9.79
C MET A 221 7.32 -2.52 10.02
N ILE A 222 7.11 -2.02 11.25
CA ILE A 222 7.62 -0.73 11.70
C ILE A 222 8.59 -0.92 12.87
N LEU A 223 9.76 -0.28 12.77
CA LEU A 223 10.76 -0.30 13.82
C LEU A 223 11.09 1.08 14.34
N ARG A 224 10.91 1.24 15.65
CA ARG A 224 11.27 2.42 16.44
C ARG A 224 12.15 1.99 17.60
N GLY A 225 13.33 2.60 17.69
CA GLY A 225 14.31 2.32 18.75
C GLY A 225 14.95 0.94 18.67
N CYS A 226 15.53 0.59 17.52
CA CYS A 226 16.28 -0.65 17.36
C CYS A 226 17.58 -0.45 16.57
N SER A 227 18.66 -1.06 17.03
CA SER A 227 19.94 -1.06 16.35
C SER A 227 20.41 -2.47 16.02
N GLY A 228 21.11 -2.64 14.90
CA GLY A 228 21.69 -3.92 14.53
C GLY A 228 20.68 -5.03 14.20
N THR A 229 19.44 -4.68 13.88
CA THR A 229 18.41 -5.65 13.48
C THR A 229 18.72 -6.20 12.09
N LEU A 230 18.57 -7.52 11.92
CA LEU A 230 18.68 -8.18 10.62
C LEU A 230 17.29 -8.56 10.11
N ILE A 231 16.95 -8.08 8.92
CA ILE A 231 15.70 -8.36 8.23
C ILE A 231 16.07 -9.06 6.91
N GLU A 232 15.94 -10.38 6.86
CA GLU A 232 16.49 -11.20 5.78
C GLU A 232 15.51 -12.20 5.17
N GLY A 233 15.46 -12.31 3.85
CA GLY A 233 14.74 -13.40 3.19
C GLY A 233 13.23 -13.34 3.31
N ASN A 234 12.65 -12.22 3.78
CA ASN A 234 11.23 -12.09 4.03
C ASN A 234 10.47 -11.77 2.73
N THR A 235 9.23 -12.24 2.65
CA THR A 235 8.26 -11.84 1.63
C THR A 235 7.34 -10.79 2.23
N VAL A 236 7.31 -9.59 1.65
CA VAL A 236 6.55 -8.43 2.11
C VAL A 236 5.68 -7.95 0.96
N ALA A 237 4.38 -8.26 0.98
CA ALA A 237 3.53 -7.97 -0.17
C ALA A 237 2.13 -7.43 0.17
N TYR A 238 1.65 -6.49 -0.65
CA TYR A 238 0.30 -5.94 -0.57
C TYR A 238 -0.01 -5.33 0.81
N ASN A 239 0.92 -4.58 1.37
CA ASN A 239 0.72 -3.83 2.61
C ASN A 239 0.64 -2.33 2.33
N GLY A 240 0.00 -1.56 3.21
CA GLY A 240 0.02 -0.09 3.13
C GLY A 240 1.45 0.45 3.09
N GLU A 241 2.31 -0.03 3.98
CA GLU A 241 3.76 0.16 3.93
C GLU A 241 4.47 -1.17 4.20
N GLY A 242 5.62 -1.38 3.55
CA GLY A 242 6.47 -2.54 3.75
C GLY A 242 7.24 -2.43 5.06
N ILE A 243 8.55 -2.18 4.97
CA ILE A 243 9.44 -2.10 6.14
C ILE A 243 9.83 -0.64 6.40
N SER A 244 9.53 -0.14 7.59
CA SER A 244 9.80 1.22 8.02
C SER A 244 10.80 1.27 9.17
N LEU A 245 11.95 1.93 8.97
CA LEU A 245 12.91 2.26 10.01
C LEU A 245 12.76 3.74 10.38
N SER A 246 12.30 4.01 11.60
CA SER A 246 11.97 5.37 12.03
C SER A 246 12.54 5.70 13.39
N GLY A 247 13.25 6.82 13.48
CA GLY A 247 13.78 7.36 14.73
C GLY A 247 15.30 7.36 14.79
N SER A 248 15.86 8.28 15.57
CA SER A 248 17.31 8.50 15.70
C SER A 248 18.10 7.33 16.31
N SER A 249 17.39 6.37 16.90
CA SER A 249 17.96 5.13 17.45
C SER A 249 17.85 3.94 16.48
N CYS A 250 17.28 4.14 15.30
CA CYS A 250 17.12 3.11 14.27
C CYS A 250 18.32 3.05 13.33
N ASN A 251 19.48 2.62 13.85
CA ASN A 251 20.75 2.66 13.15
C ASN A 251 21.36 1.27 12.91
N TYR A 252 22.25 1.15 11.93
CA TYR A 252 23.00 -0.09 11.67
C TYR A 252 22.14 -1.33 11.42
N ASN A 253 20.89 -1.15 11.00
CA ASN A 253 20.01 -2.25 10.65
C ASN A 253 20.31 -2.70 9.21
N THR A 254 20.14 -3.99 8.94
CA THR A 254 20.36 -4.59 7.62
C THR A 254 19.07 -5.18 7.08
N ILE A 255 18.61 -4.65 5.95
CA ILE A 255 17.50 -5.18 5.15
C ILE A 255 18.11 -5.85 3.93
N ARG A 256 18.07 -7.19 3.86
CA ARG A 256 18.68 -7.92 2.74
C ARG A 256 17.93 -9.13 2.24
N ALA A 257 18.10 -9.47 0.96
CA ALA A 257 17.49 -10.69 0.39
C ALA A 257 15.97 -10.76 0.56
N ASN A 258 15.28 -9.63 0.75
CA ASN A 258 13.82 -9.60 0.91
C ASN A 258 13.15 -9.35 -0.44
N THR A 259 11.93 -9.86 -0.56
CA THR A 259 11.04 -9.62 -1.71
C THR A 259 9.91 -8.68 -1.29
N PHE A 260 9.87 -7.49 -1.88
CA PHE A 260 8.82 -6.49 -1.67
C PHE A 260 7.94 -6.35 -2.91
N VAL A 261 6.64 -6.64 -2.81
CA VAL A 261 5.72 -6.61 -3.96
C VAL A 261 4.44 -5.85 -3.65
N GLY A 262 4.07 -4.86 -4.47
CA GLY A 262 2.73 -4.28 -4.38
C GLY A 262 2.44 -3.52 -3.08
N ASN A 263 3.45 -2.99 -2.39
CA ASN A 263 3.27 -2.19 -1.17
C ASN A 263 3.16 -0.70 -1.53
N GLY A 264 2.57 0.13 -0.65
CA GLY A 264 2.61 1.58 -0.84
C GLY A 264 4.03 2.13 -0.86
N LYS A 265 4.85 1.78 0.15
CA LYS A 265 6.31 1.98 0.12
C LYS A 265 6.98 0.65 0.46
N ALA A 266 7.93 0.17 -0.33
CA ALA A 266 8.61 -1.09 0.00
C ALA A 266 9.52 -0.94 1.21
N VAL A 267 10.45 0.02 1.16
CA VAL A 267 11.33 0.36 2.29
C VAL A 267 11.25 1.85 2.58
N SER A 268 11.15 2.19 3.87
CA SER A 268 11.10 3.58 4.34
C SER A 268 12.16 3.81 5.40
N LEU A 269 13.02 4.79 5.18
CA LEU A 269 14.07 5.23 6.09
C LEU A 269 13.75 6.65 6.53
N ALA A 270 13.38 6.84 7.79
CA ALA A 270 12.80 8.09 8.27
C ALA A 270 13.34 8.54 9.64
N ALA A 271 13.08 9.81 9.96
CA ALA A 271 13.21 10.42 11.27
C ALA A 271 14.57 10.21 11.94
N ASP A 272 15.65 10.61 11.24
CA ASP A 272 17.04 10.51 11.70
C ASP A 272 17.58 9.09 11.89
N SER A 273 16.97 8.09 11.25
CA SER A 273 17.59 6.77 11.10
C SER A 273 18.82 6.86 10.19
N LYS A 274 19.95 6.26 10.61
CA LYS A 274 21.26 6.43 9.95
C LYS A 274 22.02 5.12 9.84
N TRP A 275 22.94 5.09 8.86
CA TRP A 275 23.89 3.98 8.69
C TRP A 275 23.22 2.61 8.55
N ASN A 276 22.03 2.57 7.95
CA ASN A 276 21.36 1.32 7.64
C ASN A 276 21.89 0.76 6.30
N THR A 277 21.72 -0.53 6.07
CA THR A 277 22.10 -1.19 4.82
C THR A 277 20.87 -1.81 4.17
N VAL A 278 20.60 -1.45 2.92
CA VAL A 278 19.54 -2.04 2.09
C VAL A 278 20.22 -2.69 0.89
N THR A 279 20.27 -4.02 0.85
CA THR A 279 21.02 -4.72 -0.21
C THR A 279 20.44 -6.08 -0.60
N MET A 280 20.63 -6.52 -1.84
CA MET A 280 20.11 -7.80 -2.33
C MET A 280 18.58 -7.92 -2.19
N ASN A 281 17.85 -6.81 -2.11
CA ASN A 281 16.39 -6.85 -2.07
C ASN A 281 15.82 -6.71 -3.47
N MET A 282 14.66 -7.33 -3.67
CA MET A 282 13.85 -7.15 -4.86
C MET A 282 12.65 -6.27 -4.48
N LEU A 283 12.54 -5.10 -5.09
CA LEU A 283 11.50 -4.11 -4.85
C LEU A 283 10.67 -3.94 -6.11
N ALA A 284 9.55 -4.65 -6.20
CA ALA A 284 8.75 -4.74 -7.41
C ALA A 284 7.32 -4.19 -7.28
N ALA A 285 6.88 -3.41 -8.25
CA ALA A 285 5.49 -2.92 -8.36
C ALA A 285 4.95 -2.25 -7.08
N ASN A 286 5.80 -1.56 -6.33
CA ASN A 286 5.40 -0.76 -5.17
C ASN A 286 5.09 0.67 -5.64
N SER A 287 4.25 1.42 -4.91
CA SER A 287 4.05 2.84 -5.26
C SER A 287 5.36 3.63 -5.10
N VAL A 288 6.17 3.28 -4.10
CA VAL A 288 7.55 3.75 -3.94
C VAL A 288 8.47 2.57 -3.60
N GLY A 289 9.60 2.44 -4.30
CA GLY A 289 10.63 1.45 -3.96
C GLY A 289 11.31 1.77 -2.62
N VAL A 290 12.08 2.85 -2.57
CA VAL A 290 12.67 3.34 -1.31
C VAL A 290 12.24 4.78 -1.04
N TYR A 291 11.70 5.03 0.15
CA TYR A 291 11.32 6.34 0.65
C TYR A 291 12.30 6.84 1.71
N PHE A 292 12.68 8.12 1.65
CA PHE A 292 13.55 8.77 2.61
C PHE A 292 12.93 10.02 3.23
N PHE A 293 13.13 10.19 4.55
CA PHE A 293 12.80 11.43 5.24
C PHE A 293 13.75 11.71 6.41
N ASN A 294 14.68 12.65 6.24
CA ASN A 294 15.75 12.95 7.20
C ASN A 294 16.54 11.69 7.62
N ALA A 295 16.93 10.82 6.69
CA ALA A 295 17.64 9.58 7.00
C ALA A 295 18.93 9.47 6.18
N ASN A 296 20.07 9.72 6.81
CA ASN A 296 21.34 9.97 6.13
C ASN A 296 22.40 8.88 6.37
N GLY A 297 23.32 8.74 5.43
CA GLY A 297 24.50 7.88 5.57
C GLY A 297 24.22 6.38 5.51
N SER A 298 23.05 5.97 5.01
CA SER A 298 22.75 4.57 4.71
C SER A 298 23.38 4.13 3.39
N GLU A 299 23.60 2.83 3.22
CA GLU A 299 24.11 2.20 2.01
C GLU A 299 23.00 1.41 1.30
N ILE A 300 22.75 1.70 0.03
CA ILE A 300 21.73 1.09 -0.82
C ILE A 300 22.40 0.58 -2.09
N TYR A 301 22.63 -0.73 -2.17
CA TYR A 301 23.36 -1.34 -3.29
C TYR A 301 22.93 -2.78 -3.54
N CYS A 302 23.11 -3.28 -4.77
CA CYS A 302 22.72 -4.61 -5.21
C CYS A 302 21.23 -4.90 -4.98
N ASN A 303 20.35 -3.91 -5.10
CA ASN A 303 18.91 -4.14 -5.08
C ASN A 303 18.33 -4.12 -6.50
N ASP A 304 17.21 -4.79 -6.68
CA ASP A 304 16.48 -4.85 -7.94
C ASP A 304 15.21 -4.00 -7.84
N PHE A 305 15.24 -2.81 -8.44
CA PHE A 305 14.13 -1.86 -8.49
C PHE A 305 13.29 -2.12 -9.76
N LEU A 306 12.17 -2.81 -9.60
CA LEU A 306 11.39 -3.39 -10.71
C LEU A 306 10.01 -2.74 -10.81
N TYR A 307 9.81 -1.85 -11.78
CA TYR A 307 8.48 -1.32 -12.14
C TYR A 307 7.72 -0.71 -10.96
N ASN A 308 8.42 -0.06 -10.02
CA ASN A 308 7.76 0.74 -9.00
C ASN A 308 7.22 2.03 -9.64
N THR A 309 6.09 2.56 -9.17
CA THR A 309 5.57 3.85 -9.68
C THR A 309 6.61 4.95 -9.51
N ARG A 310 7.33 4.94 -8.39
CA ARG A 310 8.54 5.74 -8.16
C ARG A 310 9.63 4.82 -7.61
N GLN A 311 10.78 4.72 -8.28
CA GLN A 311 11.88 3.88 -7.80
C GLN A 311 12.39 4.37 -6.43
N VAL A 312 12.59 5.68 -6.30
CA VAL A 312 13.03 6.33 -5.06
C VAL A 312 12.25 7.63 -4.87
N GLU A 313 11.88 7.90 -3.62
CA GLU A 313 11.38 9.21 -3.19
C GLU A 313 12.27 9.74 -2.07
N ASN A 314 12.95 10.85 -2.34
CA ASN A 314 13.77 11.55 -1.37
C ASN A 314 13.22 12.96 -1.15
N ALA A 315 12.95 13.29 0.10
CA ALA A 315 12.40 14.58 0.55
C ALA A 315 10.92 14.85 0.24
N TYR A 316 10.38 15.73 1.06
CA TYR A 316 9.08 16.35 0.92
C TYR A 316 9.27 17.81 0.51
N VAL A 317 8.68 18.19 -0.62
CA VAL A 317 8.55 19.60 -0.97
C VAL A 317 7.35 20.13 -0.21
N ASN A 318 7.60 21.03 0.74
CA ASN A 318 6.48 21.66 1.40
C ASN A 318 5.75 22.59 0.42
N ASP A 319 4.52 22.90 0.79
CA ASP A 319 3.69 23.91 0.17
C ASP A 319 4.43 25.20 -0.24
N SER A 320 5.41 25.67 0.54
CA SER A 320 6.21 26.86 0.23
C SER A 320 7.25 26.66 -0.89
N GLY A 321 7.31 25.48 -1.52
CA GLY A 321 8.35 25.09 -2.47
C GLY A 321 9.71 24.82 -1.83
N ARG A 322 9.77 24.73 -0.49
CA ARG A 322 11.01 24.48 0.24
C ARG A 322 11.18 22.99 0.48
N LEU A 323 12.34 22.48 0.10
CA LEU A 323 12.74 21.08 0.31
C LEU A 323 13.01 20.84 1.81
N PHE A 324 12.33 19.84 2.37
CA PHE A 324 12.53 19.33 3.74
C PHE A 324 12.68 17.82 3.70
N GLY A 325 13.35 17.23 4.69
CA GLY A 325 13.49 15.78 4.73
C GLY A 325 14.59 15.22 3.83
N LEU A 326 15.42 16.09 3.23
CA LEU A 326 16.49 15.67 2.32
C LEU A 326 17.44 14.70 3.02
N SER A 327 17.72 13.64 2.29
CA SER A 327 18.55 12.54 2.74
C SER A 327 19.66 12.32 1.72
N VAL A 328 20.88 12.11 2.22
CA VAL A 328 22.07 11.81 1.42
C VAL A 328 22.57 10.44 1.81
N ASN A 329 22.57 9.53 0.84
CA ASN A 329 22.91 8.13 1.05
C ASN A 329 23.86 7.63 -0.04
N ALA A 330 24.55 6.52 0.25
CA ALA A 330 25.43 5.88 -0.70
C ALA A 330 24.62 4.87 -1.54
N TRP A 331 24.75 4.97 -2.87
CA TRP A 331 23.99 4.15 -3.82
C TRP A 331 24.82 3.04 -4.47
N SER A 332 26.04 2.83 -3.97
CA SER A 332 26.92 1.75 -4.40
C SER A 332 27.92 1.42 -3.31
N ARG A 333 28.47 0.20 -3.39
CA ARG A 333 29.54 -0.25 -2.51
C ARG A 333 30.52 -1.10 -3.31
N ASN A 334 31.81 -0.78 -3.24
CA ASN A 334 32.86 -1.47 -4.01
C ASN A 334 32.54 -1.58 -5.51
N ALA A 335 32.13 -0.47 -6.15
CA ALA A 335 31.74 -0.40 -7.56
C ALA A 335 30.52 -1.28 -7.94
N MET A 336 29.70 -1.68 -6.97
CA MET A 336 28.45 -2.38 -7.20
C MET A 336 27.28 -1.48 -6.80
N GLY A 337 26.48 -1.03 -7.76
CA GLY A 337 25.27 -0.25 -7.57
C GLY A 337 24.02 -1.12 -7.56
N ASN A 338 22.90 -0.60 -8.05
CA ASN A 338 21.60 -1.26 -8.07
C ASN A 338 21.15 -1.53 -9.51
N TYR A 339 20.23 -2.47 -9.69
CA TYR A 339 19.51 -2.68 -10.94
C TYR A 339 18.23 -1.84 -10.95
N TRP A 340 17.95 -1.20 -12.08
CA TRP A 340 16.81 -0.31 -12.26
C TRP A 340 16.07 -0.72 -13.54
N SER A 341 14.79 -1.08 -13.44
CA SER A 341 14.01 -1.54 -14.60
C SER A 341 13.84 -0.48 -15.70
N ASP A 342 14.00 0.80 -15.36
CA ASP A 342 13.91 1.97 -16.22
C ASP A 342 15.28 2.49 -16.69
N TYR A 343 16.37 1.81 -16.34
CA TYR A 343 17.70 2.15 -16.85
C TYR A 343 17.93 1.56 -18.24
N ALA A 344 17.90 2.42 -19.25
CA ALA A 344 18.02 2.07 -20.67
C ALA A 344 19.32 2.61 -21.31
N ARG A 345 20.42 2.66 -20.56
CA ARG A 345 21.72 3.14 -21.09
C ARG A 345 22.59 1.97 -21.54
N ASN A 346 23.71 2.30 -22.18
CA ASN A 346 24.63 1.31 -22.74
C ASN A 346 25.66 0.84 -21.71
N ASP A 347 26.12 -0.39 -21.95
CA ASP A 347 27.33 -0.98 -21.38
C ASP A 347 28.24 -1.33 -22.57
N VAL A 348 29.13 -0.41 -22.93
CA VAL A 348 30.01 -0.53 -24.09
C VAL A 348 31.22 -1.42 -23.77
N ASN A 349 31.66 -1.43 -22.52
CA ASN A 349 32.84 -2.19 -22.10
C ASN A 349 32.52 -3.67 -21.76
N GLY A 350 31.24 -4.01 -21.60
CA GLY A 350 30.72 -5.35 -21.35
C GLY A 350 31.00 -5.88 -19.95
N ASP A 351 31.11 -5.00 -18.95
CA ASP A 351 31.39 -5.38 -17.56
C ASP A 351 30.12 -5.60 -16.69
N ASP A 352 28.94 -5.60 -17.32
CA ASP A 352 27.61 -5.70 -16.71
C ASP A 352 27.25 -4.50 -15.81
N ILE A 353 28.01 -3.40 -15.89
CA ILE A 353 27.73 -2.11 -15.27
C ILE A 353 27.48 -1.08 -16.38
N GLY A 354 26.42 -0.29 -16.21
CA GLY A 354 26.11 0.75 -17.18
C GLY A 354 27.11 1.92 -17.16
N ASP A 355 27.53 2.38 -18.34
CA ASP A 355 28.55 3.43 -18.50
C ASP A 355 28.10 4.80 -17.97
N ALA A 356 26.78 5.03 -17.88
CA ALA A 356 26.20 6.28 -17.40
C ALA A 356 25.59 6.09 -16.00
N ALA A 357 25.82 7.02 -15.09
CA ALA A 357 25.21 6.95 -13.76
C ALA A 357 23.67 7.04 -13.82
N TYR A 358 22.99 6.34 -12.91
CA TYR A 358 21.56 6.53 -12.64
C TYR A 358 21.41 7.65 -11.60
N VAL A 359 20.82 8.77 -12.03
CA VAL A 359 20.66 9.97 -11.19
C VAL A 359 19.29 9.92 -10.52
N ILE A 360 19.27 9.88 -9.19
CA ILE A 360 18.04 9.92 -8.39
C ILE A 360 17.69 11.38 -8.11
N ASP A 361 18.69 12.14 -7.63
CA ASP A 361 18.64 13.59 -7.46
C ASP A 361 20.07 14.17 -7.45
N GLU A 362 20.21 15.48 -7.23
CA GLU A 362 21.49 16.19 -7.23
C GLU A 362 22.51 15.66 -6.21
N LEU A 363 22.05 15.03 -5.13
CA LEU A 363 22.88 14.53 -4.02
C LEU A 363 22.97 13.00 -4.00
N ASN A 364 22.10 12.31 -4.73
CA ASN A 364 21.94 10.86 -4.72
C ASN A 364 22.11 10.32 -6.15
N VAL A 365 23.24 9.67 -6.37
CA VAL A 365 23.61 9.14 -7.69
C VAL A 365 24.17 7.74 -7.53
N ASP A 366 23.55 6.79 -8.22
CA ASP A 366 24.12 5.47 -8.43
C ASP A 366 25.10 5.53 -9.60
N ARG A 367 26.39 5.46 -9.28
CA ARG A 367 27.47 5.56 -10.27
C ARG A 367 27.79 4.23 -10.95
N TYR A 368 27.19 3.13 -10.49
CA TYR A 368 27.47 1.79 -10.97
C TYR A 368 26.16 1.01 -11.18
N PRO A 369 25.20 1.54 -11.97
CA PRO A 369 23.94 0.86 -12.21
C PRO A 369 24.21 -0.49 -12.89
N LEU A 370 23.55 -1.54 -12.41
CA LEU A 370 23.73 -2.88 -12.93
C LEU A 370 22.90 -3.06 -14.21
N MET A 371 23.48 -3.74 -15.21
CA MET A 371 22.79 -4.06 -16.48
C MET A 371 21.82 -5.24 -16.36
N LYS A 372 21.94 -6.01 -15.28
CA LYS A 372 21.11 -7.18 -14.98
C LYS A 372 20.72 -7.16 -13.50
N PRO A 373 19.59 -7.80 -13.14
CA PRO A 373 19.21 -7.96 -11.73
C PRO A 373 20.36 -8.54 -10.90
N CYS A 374 20.62 -7.94 -9.74
CA CYS A 374 21.62 -8.39 -8.79
C CYS A 374 21.20 -9.68 -8.09
N THR A 375 19.89 -9.85 -7.85
CA THR A 375 19.36 -11.06 -7.23
C THR A 375 18.99 -12.08 -8.30
N SER A 376 19.35 -13.35 -8.08
CA SER A 376 18.90 -14.46 -8.93
C SER A 376 17.47 -14.88 -8.66
N GLN A 377 16.75 -14.17 -7.78
CA GLN A 377 15.34 -14.40 -7.51
C GLN A 377 14.55 -13.78 -8.66
N ALA A 378 14.25 -14.60 -9.65
CA ALA A 378 13.25 -14.26 -10.63
C ALA A 378 11.91 -14.09 -9.90
N LEU A 379 11.50 -12.86 -9.61
CA LEU A 379 10.07 -12.60 -9.57
C LEU A 379 9.56 -12.97 -10.96
N GLN A 380 8.73 -14.01 -11.01
CA GLN A 380 7.79 -14.12 -12.10
C GLN A 380 6.73 -13.05 -11.87
N MET A 381 7.09 -11.79 -12.10
CA MET A 381 6.11 -10.75 -12.34
C MET A 381 5.23 -11.20 -13.51
N PRO A 382 3.93 -10.87 -13.49
CA PRO A 382 3.11 -11.13 -14.65
C PRO A 382 3.66 -10.25 -15.78
N SER A 383 4.34 -10.88 -16.73
CA SER A 383 4.69 -10.19 -17.97
C SER A 383 3.45 -10.26 -18.83
N LEU A 384 2.84 -9.10 -19.04
CA LEU A 384 1.65 -8.95 -19.87
C LEU A 384 2.07 -8.26 -21.16
N SER A 385 1.40 -8.63 -22.25
CA SER A 385 1.42 -7.86 -23.48
C SER A 385 0.01 -7.40 -23.80
N MET A 386 -0.12 -6.13 -24.16
CA MET A 386 -1.34 -5.52 -24.65
C MET A 386 -1.05 -4.93 -26.03
N PRO A 387 -0.97 -5.76 -27.09
CA PRO A 387 -0.56 -5.30 -28.42
C PRO A 387 -1.59 -4.35 -29.06
N LEU A 388 -2.83 -4.38 -28.56
CA LEU A 388 -3.93 -3.58 -29.06
C LEU A 388 -4.82 -3.16 -27.90
N GLU A 389 -5.39 -1.99 -28.02
CA GLU A 389 -6.36 -1.44 -27.08
C GLU A 389 -7.40 -0.65 -27.89
N TYR A 390 -8.67 -0.82 -27.54
CA TYR A 390 -9.77 -0.09 -28.18
C TYR A 390 -10.46 0.77 -27.14
N VAL A 391 -10.43 2.08 -27.34
CA VAL A 391 -10.99 3.04 -26.40
C VAL A 391 -12.09 3.82 -27.09
N ASN A 392 -13.34 3.51 -26.73
CA ASN A 392 -14.50 4.20 -27.27
C ASN A 392 -14.99 5.24 -26.25
N TYR A 393 -14.99 6.49 -26.66
CA TYR A 393 -15.59 7.60 -25.94
C TYR A 393 -16.94 7.95 -26.56
N THR A 394 -17.96 8.12 -25.72
CA THR A 394 -19.19 8.82 -26.08
C THR A 394 -19.34 10.03 -25.18
N VAL A 395 -19.25 11.22 -25.76
CA VAL A 395 -19.45 12.49 -25.05
C VAL A 395 -20.90 12.90 -25.18
N THR A 396 -21.61 12.89 -24.07
CA THR A 396 -23.06 13.12 -24.03
C THR A 396 -23.45 13.97 -22.82
N ARG A 397 -24.67 14.55 -22.84
CA ARG A 397 -25.17 15.35 -21.71
C ARG A 397 -26.05 14.52 -20.80
N VAL A 398 -25.71 14.52 -19.52
CA VAL A 398 -26.54 13.97 -18.46
C VAL A 398 -26.92 15.12 -17.53
N ASN A 399 -28.21 15.47 -17.49
CA ASN A 399 -28.77 16.56 -16.68
C ASN A 399 -28.06 17.91 -16.87
N GLY A 400 -27.66 18.22 -18.11
CA GLY A 400 -27.01 19.49 -18.46
C GLY A 400 -25.49 19.50 -18.30
N THR A 401 -24.89 18.50 -17.65
CA THR A 401 -23.43 18.34 -17.55
C THR A 401 -22.94 17.39 -18.64
N LEU A 402 -21.79 17.70 -19.25
CA LEU A 402 -21.14 16.80 -20.21
C LEU A 402 -20.41 15.68 -19.47
N TYR A 403 -20.68 14.45 -19.89
CA TYR A 403 -20.02 13.23 -19.43
C TYR A 403 -19.30 12.57 -20.60
N ALA A 404 -18.16 11.98 -20.30
CA ALA A 404 -17.48 11.03 -21.15
C ALA A 404 -17.85 9.63 -20.64
N VAL A 405 -18.59 8.88 -21.45
CA VAL A 405 -18.80 7.45 -21.27
C VAL A 405 -17.69 6.73 -22.00
N VAL A 406 -17.01 5.81 -21.32
CA VAL A 406 -15.80 5.14 -21.81
C VAL A 406 -16.05 3.64 -21.82
N ASP A 407 -15.86 3.04 -22.99
CA ASP A 407 -15.84 1.59 -23.20
C ASP A 407 -14.46 1.19 -23.71
N GLY A 408 -13.63 0.70 -22.79
CA GLY A 408 -12.29 0.19 -23.07
C GLY A 408 -12.30 -1.32 -23.27
N VAL A 409 -11.60 -1.80 -24.30
CA VAL A 409 -11.39 -3.24 -24.57
C VAL A 409 -9.90 -3.50 -24.74
N TYR A 410 -9.38 -4.39 -23.89
CA TYR A 410 -7.96 -4.64 -23.69
C TYR A 410 -7.64 -6.13 -23.91
N PRO A 411 -7.39 -6.56 -25.16
CA PRO A 411 -6.84 -7.88 -25.45
C PRO A 411 -5.43 -8.02 -24.84
N MET A 412 -5.31 -8.90 -23.85
CA MET A 412 -4.07 -9.17 -23.14
C MET A 412 -3.58 -10.58 -23.37
N LYS A 413 -2.25 -10.73 -23.38
CA LYS A 413 -1.58 -12.02 -23.36
C LYS A 413 -0.60 -12.09 -22.19
N LEU A 414 -0.67 -13.19 -21.47
CA LEU A 414 0.21 -13.52 -20.37
C LEU A 414 1.48 -14.16 -20.93
N LEU A 415 2.58 -13.40 -20.93
CA LEU A 415 3.89 -13.85 -21.40
C LEU A 415 4.61 -14.70 -20.35
N SER A 416 4.46 -14.35 -19.06
CA SER A 416 4.95 -15.14 -17.93
C SER A 416 4.13 -14.88 -16.69
N TRP A 417 3.67 -15.90 -15.98
CA TRP A 417 3.06 -15.80 -14.64
C TRP A 417 3.04 -17.15 -13.96
N GLN A 418 2.87 -17.14 -12.63
CA GLN A 418 2.76 -18.37 -11.84
C GLN A 418 1.49 -19.16 -12.23
N PRO A 419 1.61 -20.44 -12.64
CA PRO A 419 0.45 -21.25 -13.01
C PRO A 419 -0.58 -21.33 -11.87
N GLY A 420 -1.84 -21.04 -12.19
CA GLY A 420 -2.96 -21.15 -11.26
C GLY A 420 -3.02 -20.07 -10.16
N LYS A 421 -2.21 -19.00 -10.24
CA LYS A 421 -2.27 -17.89 -9.29
C LYS A 421 -3.18 -16.76 -9.78
N PRO A 422 -3.99 -16.14 -8.90
CA PRO A 422 -4.73 -14.92 -9.20
C PRO A 422 -3.83 -13.80 -9.72
N LEU A 423 -4.31 -13.02 -10.69
CA LEU A 423 -3.62 -11.85 -11.23
C LEU A 423 -4.40 -10.59 -10.86
N ALA A 424 -3.84 -9.77 -9.97
CA ALA A 424 -4.41 -8.47 -9.63
C ALA A 424 -4.00 -7.42 -10.67
N LEU A 425 -4.97 -6.64 -11.14
CA LEU A 425 -4.79 -5.54 -12.09
C LEU A 425 -5.32 -4.25 -11.47
N LEU A 426 -4.54 -3.17 -11.59
CA LEU A 426 -4.91 -1.82 -11.15
C LEU A 426 -5.21 -0.96 -12.37
N TYR A 427 -6.22 -0.11 -12.26
CA TYR A 427 -6.63 0.80 -13.33
C TYR A 427 -6.94 2.19 -12.75
N PRO A 428 -6.27 3.26 -13.23
CA PRO A 428 -6.56 4.62 -12.80
C PRO A 428 -7.86 5.12 -13.45
N THR A 429 -8.65 5.86 -12.68
CA THR A 429 -9.96 6.36 -13.10
C THR A 429 -10.04 7.86 -12.87
N PRO A 430 -10.59 8.65 -13.82
CA PRO A 430 -10.76 10.09 -13.63
C PRO A 430 -11.56 10.44 -12.36
N LEU A 431 -11.34 11.64 -11.82
CA LEU A 431 -12.12 12.13 -10.68
C LEU A 431 -13.62 12.20 -11.01
N GLY A 432 -14.45 11.74 -10.07
CA GLY A 432 -15.90 11.66 -10.25
C GLY A 432 -16.36 10.53 -11.17
N THR A 433 -15.51 9.51 -11.40
CA THR A 433 -15.91 8.31 -12.13
C THR A 433 -17.04 7.58 -11.42
N THR A 434 -18.03 7.18 -12.21
CA THR A 434 -19.21 6.40 -11.80
C THR A 434 -19.51 5.32 -12.84
N ASP A 435 -20.48 4.46 -12.55
CA ASP A 435 -20.96 3.40 -13.46
C ASP A 435 -19.86 2.43 -13.92
N ILE A 436 -19.01 2.00 -12.98
CA ILE A 436 -17.87 1.14 -13.29
C ILE A 436 -18.33 -0.31 -13.43
N THR A 437 -18.09 -0.91 -14.59
CA THR A 437 -18.28 -2.33 -14.84
C THR A 437 -17.02 -2.92 -15.47
N ILE A 438 -16.50 -4.01 -14.90
CA ILE A 438 -15.36 -4.74 -15.46
C ILE A 438 -15.82 -6.11 -15.92
N LYS A 439 -15.40 -6.50 -17.13
CA LYS A 439 -15.65 -7.82 -17.70
C LYS A 439 -14.34 -8.52 -18.08
N LEU A 440 -14.27 -9.81 -17.81
CA LEU A 440 -13.25 -10.73 -18.28
C LEU A 440 -13.87 -11.68 -19.29
N ASP A 441 -13.39 -11.67 -20.53
CA ASP A 441 -13.91 -12.50 -21.62
C ASP A 441 -15.44 -12.41 -21.77
N GLY A 442 -15.97 -11.19 -21.56
CA GLY A 442 -17.40 -10.88 -21.63
C GLY A 442 -18.20 -11.15 -20.35
N GLN A 443 -17.62 -11.79 -19.33
CA GLN A 443 -18.26 -12.05 -18.04
C GLN A 443 -17.94 -10.95 -17.04
N THR A 444 -18.94 -10.39 -16.37
CA THR A 444 -18.74 -9.37 -15.33
C THR A 444 -17.99 -9.97 -14.14
N ILE A 445 -16.90 -9.30 -13.73
CA ILE A 445 -16.09 -9.65 -12.55
C ILE A 445 -16.14 -8.54 -11.51
N SER A 446 -15.81 -8.87 -10.26
CA SER A 446 -15.77 -7.91 -9.16
C SER A 446 -14.58 -6.95 -9.29
N TRP A 447 -14.76 -5.74 -8.78
CA TRP A 447 -13.72 -4.75 -8.60
C TRP A 447 -13.89 -4.06 -7.25
N SER A 448 -12.82 -3.45 -6.76
CA SER A 448 -12.81 -2.66 -5.52
C SER A 448 -12.16 -1.31 -5.76
N ASN A 449 -12.54 -0.32 -4.96
CA ASN A 449 -11.88 0.98 -4.94
C ASN A 449 -10.54 0.84 -4.21
N TYR A 450 -9.44 0.80 -4.96
CA TYR A 450 -8.12 0.57 -4.40
C TYR A 450 -7.64 1.76 -3.57
N THR A 451 -7.88 2.97 -4.06
CA THR A 451 -7.47 4.21 -3.34
C THR A 451 -8.28 4.43 -2.06
N GLU A 452 -9.48 3.85 -1.92
CA GLU A 452 -10.20 3.88 -0.65
C GLU A 452 -9.56 2.96 0.40
N ALA A 453 -9.08 1.79 0.00
CA ALA A 453 -8.32 0.90 0.85
C ALA A 453 -6.88 1.40 1.12
N HIS A 454 -6.32 2.15 0.18
CA HIS A 454 -4.96 2.70 0.20
C HIS A 454 -4.99 4.20 -0.13
N PRO A 455 -5.34 5.09 0.83
CA PRO A 455 -5.54 6.53 0.59
C PRO A 455 -4.33 7.30 0.05
N GLU A 456 -3.14 6.70 0.13
CA GLU A 456 -1.87 7.17 -0.44
C GLU A 456 -1.66 6.77 -1.91
N ALA A 457 -2.41 5.79 -2.42
CA ALA A 457 -2.25 5.23 -3.75
C ALA A 457 -3.03 6.04 -4.80
N TRP A 458 -2.51 7.23 -5.11
CA TRP A 458 -2.99 8.09 -6.21
C TRP A 458 -2.15 7.91 -7.46
N HIS A 459 -2.79 7.97 -8.63
CA HIS A 459 -2.12 8.02 -9.93
C HIS A 459 -1.98 9.48 -10.39
N TYR A 460 -0.80 9.88 -10.84
CA TYR A 460 -0.52 11.28 -11.17
C TYR A 460 -0.63 11.52 -12.68
N THR A 461 -1.54 12.39 -13.11
CA THR A 461 -1.75 12.74 -14.53
C THR A 461 -1.57 14.23 -14.79
N ALA A 462 -1.52 14.62 -16.07
CA ALA A 462 -1.48 16.04 -16.47
C ALA A 462 -2.73 16.84 -16.08
N LEU A 463 -3.87 16.17 -15.79
CA LEU A 463 -5.11 16.81 -15.32
C LEU A 463 -5.33 16.65 -13.80
N GLY A 464 -4.37 16.09 -13.06
CA GLY A 464 -4.41 15.95 -11.61
C GLY A 464 -4.28 14.51 -11.10
N GLU A 465 -4.47 14.34 -9.79
CA GLU A 465 -4.40 13.05 -9.09
C GLU A 465 -5.69 12.24 -9.33
N TRP A 466 -5.55 10.98 -9.76
CA TRP A 466 -6.64 10.07 -10.07
C TRP A 466 -6.68 8.90 -9.07
N PRO A 467 -7.86 8.49 -8.57
CA PRO A 467 -7.99 7.25 -7.82
C PRO A 467 -7.83 6.02 -8.73
N MET A 468 -7.52 4.88 -8.14
CA MET A 468 -7.39 3.60 -8.80
C MET A 468 -8.47 2.63 -8.34
N ILE A 469 -8.92 1.79 -9.27
CA ILE A 469 -9.70 0.59 -8.99
C ILE A 469 -8.81 -0.64 -9.14
N GLN A 470 -9.16 -1.70 -8.42
CA GLN A 470 -8.51 -3.00 -8.51
C GLN A 470 -9.49 -4.05 -8.98
N THR A 471 -9.02 -4.98 -9.80
CA THR A 471 -9.72 -6.23 -10.10
C THR A 471 -8.77 -7.41 -10.02
N VAL A 472 -9.30 -8.62 -9.79
CA VAL A 472 -8.52 -9.84 -9.66
C VAL A 472 -9.02 -10.86 -10.68
N VAL A 473 -8.11 -11.37 -11.50
CA VAL A 473 -8.37 -12.39 -12.52
C VAL A 473 -7.98 -13.76 -11.95
N GLU A 474 -8.95 -14.66 -11.78
CA GLU A 474 -8.77 -15.93 -11.06
C GLU A 474 -9.05 -17.19 -11.89
N PRO A 475 -8.02 -18.01 -12.15
CA PRO A 475 -6.69 -17.64 -12.64
C PRO A 475 -6.75 -17.20 -14.12
N PRO A 476 -5.81 -16.35 -14.59
CA PRO A 476 -5.83 -15.90 -15.98
C PRO A 476 -5.53 -17.05 -16.96
N SER A 477 -6.28 -17.09 -18.05
CA SER A 477 -5.88 -17.83 -19.25
C SER A 477 -4.64 -17.19 -19.88
N ALA A 478 -3.95 -17.92 -20.78
CA ALA A 478 -2.78 -17.39 -21.48
C ALA A 478 -3.09 -16.13 -22.32
N THR A 479 -4.34 -15.98 -22.74
CA THR A 479 -4.89 -14.82 -23.45
C THR A 479 -6.28 -14.54 -22.93
N PHE A 480 -6.54 -13.30 -22.54
CA PHE A 480 -7.84 -12.87 -22.02
C PHE A 480 -8.14 -11.45 -22.49
N GLN A 481 -9.41 -11.11 -22.58
CA GLN A 481 -9.87 -9.77 -22.88
C GLN A 481 -10.45 -9.15 -21.62
N LEU A 482 -9.84 -8.05 -21.17
CA LEU A 482 -10.45 -7.19 -20.17
C LEU A 482 -11.31 -6.14 -20.87
N SER A 483 -12.47 -5.83 -20.32
CA SER A 483 -13.29 -4.71 -20.78
C SER A 483 -13.71 -3.88 -19.58
N ILE A 484 -13.45 -2.59 -19.63
CA ILE A 484 -13.78 -1.66 -18.54
C ILE A 484 -14.72 -0.60 -19.11
N HIS A 485 -15.91 -0.56 -18.54
CA HIS A 485 -16.90 0.48 -18.77
C HIS A 485 -16.91 1.43 -17.57
N TYR A 486 -16.95 2.73 -17.83
CA TYR A 486 -17.16 3.74 -16.80
C TYR A 486 -17.61 5.06 -17.42
N MET A 487 -18.09 6.00 -16.61
CA MET A 487 -18.33 7.36 -17.05
C MET A 487 -17.81 8.38 -16.04
N HIS A 488 -17.39 9.54 -16.54
CA HIS A 488 -16.92 10.63 -15.69
C HIS A 488 -17.32 11.99 -16.28
N PRO A 489 -17.44 13.04 -15.46
CA PRO A 489 -17.69 14.38 -15.96
C PRO A 489 -16.52 14.86 -16.84
N VAL A 490 -16.84 15.57 -17.93
CA VAL A 490 -15.83 16.19 -18.80
C VAL A 490 -15.29 17.45 -18.11
N ALA A 491 -13.97 17.58 -18.03
CA ALA A 491 -13.35 18.75 -17.44
C ALA A 491 -13.50 19.97 -18.36
N TYR A 492 -13.62 21.17 -17.78
CA TYR A 492 -13.62 22.42 -18.52
C TYR A 492 -12.40 23.25 -18.11
N VAL A 493 -11.44 23.40 -19.03
CA VAL A 493 -10.11 23.97 -18.77
C VAL A 493 -9.82 25.03 -19.83
N ASN A 494 -9.45 26.23 -19.39
CA ASN A 494 -9.03 27.34 -20.27
C ASN A 494 -9.98 27.62 -21.45
N GLY A 495 -11.29 27.51 -21.22
CA GLY A 495 -12.31 27.81 -22.24
C GLY A 495 -12.73 26.62 -23.10
N SER A 496 -12.13 25.43 -22.93
CA SER A 496 -12.43 24.23 -23.71
C SER A 496 -12.82 23.06 -22.81
N TYR A 497 -13.74 22.22 -23.29
CA TYR A 497 -13.97 20.90 -22.71
C TYR A 497 -12.76 20.01 -23.02
N THR A 498 -12.25 19.32 -22.00
CA THR A 498 -10.99 18.56 -22.04
C THR A 498 -11.22 17.19 -21.43
N VAL A 499 -10.76 16.16 -22.13
CA VAL A 499 -10.74 14.77 -21.64
C VAL A 499 -9.31 14.25 -21.77
N LEU A 500 -8.81 13.60 -20.71
CA LEU A 500 -7.53 12.90 -20.71
C LEU A 500 -7.79 11.40 -20.63
N TYR A 501 -6.99 10.63 -21.36
CA TYR A 501 -6.86 9.19 -21.25
C TYR A 501 -5.42 8.87 -20.86
N ASP A 502 -5.24 8.27 -19.69
CA ASP A 502 -3.95 7.81 -19.20
C ASP A 502 -3.55 6.55 -19.95
N LEU A 503 -2.53 6.67 -20.82
CA LEU A 503 -2.17 5.57 -21.71
C LEU A 503 -1.42 4.46 -20.95
N ASN A 504 -0.59 4.84 -19.98
CA ASN A 504 0.18 3.98 -19.07
C ASN A 504 0.63 2.61 -19.65
N ILE A 505 1.13 2.62 -20.90
CA ILE A 505 1.35 1.39 -21.68
C ILE A 505 2.72 0.74 -21.41
N ALA A 506 3.62 1.44 -20.72
CA ALA A 506 4.99 0.99 -20.44
C ALA A 506 5.07 -0.44 -19.86
N PRO A 507 4.22 -0.84 -18.88
CA PRO A 507 4.28 -2.18 -18.29
C PRO A 507 3.92 -3.32 -19.25
N TYR A 508 3.33 -3.01 -20.41
CA TYR A 508 2.87 -3.98 -21.42
C TYR A 508 3.80 -4.10 -22.63
N LEU A 509 4.89 -3.33 -22.66
CA LEU A 509 5.89 -3.34 -23.72
C LEU A 509 7.13 -4.13 -23.27
N SER A 510 7.65 -4.96 -24.17
CA SER A 510 8.86 -5.76 -23.93
C SER A 510 9.47 -6.22 -25.26
N PRO A 511 10.68 -6.80 -25.30
CA PRO A 511 11.18 -7.42 -26.53
C PRO A 511 10.24 -8.48 -27.13
N ALA A 512 9.43 -9.14 -26.29
CA ALA A 512 8.44 -10.13 -26.72
C ALA A 512 7.08 -9.52 -27.16
N SER A 513 6.84 -8.25 -26.81
CA SER A 513 5.70 -7.44 -27.25
C SER A 513 6.17 -6.02 -27.54
N PRO A 514 6.93 -5.82 -28.64
CA PRO A 514 7.68 -4.59 -28.85
C PRO A 514 6.81 -3.40 -29.25
N ARG A 515 5.52 -3.63 -29.54
CA ARG A 515 4.59 -2.61 -30.02
C ARG A 515 3.22 -2.79 -29.39
N SER A 516 2.58 -1.66 -29.09
CA SER A 516 1.17 -1.57 -28.73
C SER A 516 0.52 -0.43 -29.49
N THR A 517 -0.70 -0.64 -29.98
CA THR A 517 -1.50 0.40 -30.62
C THR A 517 -2.81 0.61 -29.87
N ALA A 518 -3.04 1.83 -29.42
CA ALA A 518 -4.34 2.27 -28.91
C ALA A 518 -5.16 2.87 -30.05
N CYS A 519 -6.35 2.32 -30.28
CA CYS A 519 -7.30 2.73 -31.30
C CYS A 519 -8.43 3.49 -30.63
N PHE A 520 -8.53 4.78 -30.90
CA PHE A 520 -9.52 5.65 -30.29
C PHE A 520 -10.69 5.92 -31.23
N ARG A 521 -11.89 5.93 -30.65
CA ARG A 521 -13.11 6.37 -31.33
C ARG A 521 -13.88 7.30 -30.38
N VAL A 522 -13.96 8.58 -30.72
CA VAL A 522 -14.64 9.60 -29.93
C VAL A 522 -15.91 10.04 -30.66
N ARG A 523 -17.07 9.66 -30.12
CA ARG A 523 -18.40 10.07 -30.59
C ARG A 523 -18.85 11.30 -29.81
N LEU A 524 -19.08 12.42 -30.49
CA LEU A 524 -19.65 13.63 -29.89
C LEU A 524 -21.15 13.69 -30.19
N GLU A 525 -21.99 13.56 -29.15
CA GLU A 525 -23.45 13.69 -29.25
C GLU A 525 -23.92 15.12 -28.91
N THR A 526 -22.99 16.07 -28.95
CA THR A 526 -23.22 17.48 -28.66
C THR A 526 -22.62 18.35 -29.75
N ALA A 527 -23.16 19.55 -29.94
CA ALA A 527 -22.68 20.48 -30.96
C ALA A 527 -21.34 21.09 -30.54
N TYR A 528 -20.35 21.01 -31.42
CA TYR A 528 -18.99 21.50 -31.16
C TYR A 528 -18.50 22.40 -32.31
N ALA A 529 -17.58 23.32 -32.00
CA ALA A 529 -17.01 24.29 -32.95
C ALA A 529 -15.59 23.91 -33.40
N ASP A 530 -14.80 23.32 -32.51
CA ASP A 530 -13.47 22.81 -32.80
C ASP A 530 -13.24 21.49 -32.05
N PHE A 531 -12.53 20.56 -32.68
CA PHE A 531 -12.10 19.32 -32.03
C PHE A 531 -10.62 19.13 -32.32
N LYS A 532 -9.84 18.87 -31.28
CA LYS A 532 -8.39 18.68 -31.37
C LYS A 532 -7.96 17.54 -30.47
N VAL A 533 -6.93 16.82 -30.89
CA VAL A 533 -6.34 15.70 -30.16
C VAL A 533 -4.85 15.96 -30.01
N TYR A 534 -4.31 15.58 -28.86
CA TYR A 534 -2.94 15.80 -28.46
C TYR A 534 -2.37 14.61 -27.70
N CYS A 535 -1.04 14.52 -27.68
CA CYS A 535 -0.24 13.71 -26.77
C CYS A 535 0.55 14.59 -25.80
N THR A 536 0.65 14.18 -24.53
CA THR A 536 1.26 14.97 -23.44
C THR A 536 2.71 14.57 -23.10
N GLY A 537 3.54 14.24 -24.10
CA GLY A 537 4.91 13.74 -23.93
C GLY A 537 5.84 14.55 -23.00
N THR A 538 7.05 14.04 -22.73
CA THR A 538 7.93 14.41 -21.60
C THR A 538 8.51 15.83 -21.57
N GLU A 539 8.21 16.70 -22.55
CA GLU A 539 8.73 18.08 -22.60
C GLU A 539 7.63 19.10 -22.92
N GLN A 540 6.89 19.56 -21.89
CA GLN A 540 6.06 20.77 -21.73
C GLN A 540 5.14 21.32 -22.87
N ALA A 541 5.15 20.78 -24.09
CA ALA A 541 4.26 21.15 -25.19
C ALA A 541 3.48 19.92 -25.69
N TRP A 542 2.16 20.03 -25.68
CA TRP A 542 1.27 19.01 -26.23
C TRP A 542 1.48 18.86 -27.74
N THR A 543 1.75 17.63 -28.19
CA THR A 543 1.98 17.33 -29.61
C THR A 543 0.64 16.99 -30.28
N PRO A 544 0.20 17.70 -31.34
CA PRO A 544 -1.05 17.41 -32.03
C PRO A 544 -1.08 16.00 -32.65
N LEU A 545 -2.24 15.35 -32.62
CA LEU A 545 -2.52 14.09 -33.31
C LEU A 545 -3.51 14.30 -34.45
N GLU A 546 -3.20 13.71 -35.60
CA GLU A 546 -4.12 13.63 -36.74
C GLU A 546 -5.30 12.72 -36.41
N HIS A 547 -6.48 13.07 -36.90
CA HIS A 547 -7.71 12.30 -36.72
C HIS A 547 -8.56 12.31 -37.98
N THR A 548 -9.39 11.29 -38.13
CA THR A 548 -10.38 11.20 -39.20
C THR A 548 -11.77 11.44 -38.63
N LEU A 549 -12.54 12.31 -39.28
CA LEU A 549 -13.95 12.58 -38.96
C LEU A 549 -14.87 11.78 -39.89
N THR A 550 -15.81 11.05 -39.29
CA THR A 550 -16.95 10.41 -39.98
C THR A 550 -18.26 10.89 -39.35
N HIS A 551 -19.35 10.90 -40.13
CA HIS A 551 -20.68 11.26 -39.63
C HIS A 551 -21.55 10.00 -39.52
N GLU A 552 -21.95 9.64 -38.30
CA GLU A 552 -22.64 8.38 -37.99
C GLU A 552 -23.88 8.60 -37.13
N ASN A 553 -25.06 8.28 -37.66
CA ASN A 553 -26.34 8.31 -36.93
C ASN A 553 -26.52 9.62 -36.14
N SER A 554 -26.43 10.77 -36.83
CA SER A 554 -26.57 12.14 -36.29
C SER A 554 -25.50 12.64 -35.31
N ALA A 555 -24.38 11.91 -35.17
CA ALA A 555 -23.24 12.33 -34.36
C ALA A 555 -21.94 12.29 -35.18
N ASP A 556 -21.01 13.16 -34.83
CA ASP A 556 -19.67 13.16 -35.39
C ASP A 556 -18.77 12.22 -34.61
N VAL A 557 -18.00 11.43 -35.34
CA VAL A 557 -17.13 10.38 -34.82
C VAL A 557 -15.70 10.66 -35.29
N PHE A 558 -14.82 10.86 -34.32
CA PHE A 558 -13.40 11.08 -34.53
C PHE A 558 -12.64 9.80 -34.24
N THR A 559 -11.78 9.40 -35.17
CA THR A 559 -10.93 8.21 -35.03
C THR A 559 -9.48 8.57 -35.20
N PHE A 560 -8.63 8.03 -34.34
CA PHE A 560 -7.18 8.21 -34.38
C PHE A 560 -6.50 7.05 -33.64
N ASN A 561 -5.25 6.79 -34.00
CA ASN A 561 -4.47 5.71 -33.41
C ASN A 561 -3.19 6.28 -32.81
N LEU A 562 -2.74 5.66 -31.72
CA LEU A 562 -1.47 5.97 -31.09
C LEU A 562 -0.67 4.68 -30.92
N THR A 563 0.53 4.62 -31.50
CA THR A 563 1.40 3.44 -31.39
C THR A 563 2.60 3.75 -30.51
N SER A 564 2.82 2.89 -29.52
CA SER A 564 3.98 2.91 -28.64
C SER A 564 4.92 1.75 -28.97
N ALA A 565 6.23 1.98 -28.86
CA ALA A 565 7.26 0.98 -29.09
C ALA A 565 8.16 0.85 -27.87
N TYR A 566 8.60 -0.38 -27.58
CA TYR A 566 9.45 -0.70 -26.43
C TYR A 566 10.80 0.03 -26.44
N ASP A 567 11.38 0.23 -27.62
CA ASP A 567 12.68 0.82 -27.86
C ASP A 567 12.64 2.31 -28.22
N ALA A 568 11.50 2.97 -27.96
CA ALA A 568 11.28 4.39 -28.25
C ALA A 568 10.74 5.16 -27.04
N ALA A 569 10.92 6.47 -27.03
CA ALA A 569 10.25 7.33 -26.06
C ALA A 569 8.73 7.19 -26.20
N LEU A 570 8.04 7.04 -25.07
CA LEU A 570 6.59 6.89 -25.07
C LEU A 570 5.91 8.20 -25.46
N PRO A 571 4.82 8.15 -26.24
CA PRO A 571 4.11 9.35 -26.70
C PRO A 571 3.44 10.15 -25.56
N GLY A 572 3.21 9.52 -24.41
CA GLY A 572 2.48 10.12 -23.27
C GLY A 572 0.96 9.92 -23.38
N ASP A 573 0.22 10.59 -22.50
CA ASP A 573 -1.23 10.48 -22.40
C ASP A 573 -1.93 11.14 -23.57
N VAL A 574 -3.16 10.69 -23.85
CA VAL A 574 -3.99 11.27 -24.90
C VAL A 574 -4.90 12.32 -24.29
N VAL A 575 -4.94 13.49 -24.90
CA VAL A 575 -5.88 14.56 -24.53
C VAL A 575 -6.66 14.97 -25.76
N PHE A 576 -7.98 15.04 -25.65
CA PHE A 576 -8.80 15.69 -26.66
C PHE A 576 -9.60 16.86 -26.08
N THR A 577 -9.73 17.90 -26.89
CA THR A 577 -10.37 19.16 -26.50
C THR A 577 -11.38 19.62 -27.54
N PHE A 578 -12.48 20.24 -27.08
CA PHE A 578 -13.45 20.88 -27.96
C PHE A 578 -14.17 22.05 -27.29
N THR A 579 -14.66 22.99 -28.09
CA THR A 579 -15.57 24.06 -27.66
C THR A 579 -16.96 23.87 -28.27
N GLU A 580 -17.99 24.50 -27.70
CA GLU A 580 -19.36 24.39 -28.20
C GLU A 580 -19.72 25.52 -29.18
N ASN A 581 -20.51 25.19 -30.21
CA ASN A 581 -21.11 26.18 -31.11
C ASN A 581 -22.11 27.04 -30.31
N SER A 582 -21.74 28.27 -30.00
CA SER A 582 -22.52 29.13 -29.09
C SER A 582 -23.83 29.61 -29.72
N ALA A 583 -24.97 29.23 -29.13
CA ALA A 583 -26.19 30.05 -29.09
C ALA A 583 -27.11 29.67 -27.91
N VAL A 584 -26.63 29.65 -26.66
CA VAL A 584 -27.52 29.73 -25.49
C VAL A 584 -26.87 30.61 -24.41
N PRO A 585 -27.58 31.61 -23.85
CA PRO A 585 -27.06 32.42 -22.77
C PRO A 585 -26.83 31.57 -21.51
N VAL A 586 -25.63 31.70 -20.96
CA VAL A 586 -25.20 31.07 -19.71
C VAL A 586 -26.15 31.50 -18.59
N ASN A 587 -26.94 30.55 -18.07
CA ASN A 587 -27.76 30.79 -16.89
C ASN A 587 -26.85 30.72 -15.64
N PRO A 588 -26.64 31.83 -14.90
CA PRO A 588 -25.59 31.91 -13.87
C PRO A 588 -25.89 31.13 -12.59
N THR A 589 -26.95 30.31 -12.54
CA THR A 589 -27.31 29.48 -11.38
C THR A 589 -26.69 28.08 -11.39
N ALA A 590 -26.01 27.67 -12.48
CA ALA A 590 -25.22 26.44 -12.53
C ALA A 590 -23.75 26.62 -12.11
N PHE A 591 -23.37 27.80 -11.59
CA PHE A 591 -21.98 28.21 -11.34
C PHE A 591 -21.37 27.75 -10.01
N ILE A 592 -21.91 26.72 -9.35
CA ILE A 592 -21.39 26.30 -8.02
C ILE A 592 -20.56 25.01 -8.03
N LEU A 593 -20.50 24.24 -9.13
CA LEU A 593 -19.62 23.05 -9.20
C LEU A 593 -18.37 23.22 -10.08
N ALA A 594 -18.40 24.11 -11.09
CA ALA A 594 -17.25 24.33 -11.98
C ALA A 594 -16.26 25.40 -11.47
N ALA A 595 -16.72 26.38 -10.68
CA ALA A 595 -15.82 27.36 -10.05
C ALA A 595 -14.98 26.75 -8.91
N LEU A 596 -15.38 25.57 -8.41
CA LEU A 596 -14.51 24.77 -7.57
C LEU A 596 -13.32 24.22 -8.35
N PHE A 597 -13.31 24.07 -9.68
CA PHE A 597 -12.13 23.51 -10.37
C PHE A 597 -10.98 24.51 -10.52
N ALA A 598 -11.24 25.80 -10.78
CA ALA A 598 -10.18 26.80 -10.81
C ALA A 598 -9.74 27.25 -9.40
N VAL A 599 -10.69 27.34 -8.46
CA VAL A 599 -10.37 27.73 -7.08
C VAL A 599 -9.96 26.54 -6.22
N THR A 600 -10.28 25.27 -6.54
CA THR A 600 -9.66 24.10 -5.85
C THR A 600 -8.46 23.55 -6.60
N ALA A 601 -8.20 23.87 -7.88
CA ALA A 601 -6.84 23.73 -8.39
C ALA A 601 -5.94 24.79 -7.74
N ALA A 602 -6.34 26.06 -7.68
CA ALA A 602 -5.55 27.12 -7.05
C ALA A 602 -5.61 27.13 -5.51
N ALA A 603 -6.64 26.56 -4.87
CA ALA A 603 -6.77 26.40 -3.42
C ALA A 603 -6.64 24.95 -2.95
N ALA A 604 -6.53 23.90 -3.73
CA ALA A 604 -5.86 22.68 -3.25
C ALA A 604 -4.35 22.91 -3.32
N TYR A 605 -3.87 23.63 -4.34
CA TYR A 605 -2.52 24.20 -4.40
C TYR A 605 -2.29 25.31 -3.35
N GLY A 606 -3.34 26.04 -2.96
CA GLY A 606 -3.29 27.18 -2.02
C GLY A 606 -3.83 26.93 -0.59
N SER A 607 -4.60 25.86 -0.34
CA SER A 607 -5.18 25.53 0.98
C SER A 607 -4.67 24.22 1.59
N ARG A 608 -3.96 23.35 0.84
CA ARG A 608 -2.94 22.49 1.47
C ARG A 608 -1.86 23.38 2.13
N LYS A 609 -1.49 24.49 1.44
CA LYS A 609 -0.74 25.65 1.98
C LYS A 609 -1.24 26.24 3.30
N LEU A 610 -2.53 26.14 3.63
CA LEU A 610 -3.14 26.80 4.81
C LEU A 610 -3.60 25.83 5.90
N LYS A 611 -3.87 24.54 5.62
CA LYS A 611 -4.22 23.56 6.67
C LYS A 611 -3.01 23.00 7.42
N HIS A 612 -1.79 23.27 6.97
CA HIS A 612 -0.58 23.08 7.78
C HIS A 612 -0.33 24.20 8.82
N TYR A 613 -1.16 25.24 8.86
CA TYR A 613 -1.05 26.35 9.81
C TYR A 613 -2.36 26.58 10.58
N SER A 614 -2.62 25.76 11.60
CA SER A 614 -3.20 26.25 12.87
C SER A 614 -3.28 25.14 13.92
N LYS A 615 -2.23 25.06 14.75
CA LYS A 615 -2.31 24.89 16.21
C LYS A 615 -0.90 24.80 16.80
N ILE A 616 -0.22 25.94 16.85
CA ILE A 616 0.68 26.23 17.97
C ILE A 616 0.32 27.62 18.47
N SER A 617 -0.13 27.67 19.72
CA SER A 617 -0.19 28.87 20.56
C SER A 617 0.62 28.57 21.83
N PRO A 618 1.30 29.56 22.44
CA PRO A 618 2.50 29.33 23.25
C PRO A 618 2.27 29.48 24.76
N SER A 619 3.04 28.73 25.56
CA SER A 619 3.50 29.07 26.91
C SER A 619 4.55 28.04 27.33
N SER A 620 5.62 28.30 28.07
CA SER A 620 6.24 29.50 28.63
C SER A 620 7.56 29.01 29.24
N SER A 621 8.58 29.86 29.19
CA SER A 621 9.82 29.76 29.96
C SER A 621 9.65 29.30 31.42
N ARG A 622 10.29 28.18 31.79
CA ARG A 622 11.27 28.05 32.89
C ARG A 622 11.87 26.66 32.91
#